data_AF-A0A182QLV4-F1
#
_entry.id   AF-A0A182QLV4-F1
#
_cell.length_a   1.000
_cell.length_b   1.000
_cell.length_c   1.000
_cell.angle_alpha   90.00
_cell.angle_beta   90.00
_cell.angle_gamma   90.00
#
_symmetry.space_group_name_H-M   'P 1'
#
loop_
_entity.id
_entity.type
_entity.pdbx_description
1 polymer ?
#
loop_
_entity_poly.entity_id
_entity_poly.type
_entity_poly.pdbx_seq_one_letter_code
_entity_poly.pdbx_strand_id
1 'polypeptide(L)'
;LYVHNILSQSDALMCAYKIDTKEVITDTLDSAEFVNIVVKPLRARVRPFNIRISTAFIRDLKDRVQRPIVVLPTVQFRSLTERFVEVFKEQVALNPSVTEIAAGDGGDNCLACLQARPDVKLVKYCLDVDAVTGAPLPASECCQPCACRPLWCVECLATWFASRQQHYERDSWLSKKTTCPMCRALFCVRDVCYLENRTRTDAEAPSLQQES
;
A
#
# COMPACT_ATOMS: atom_id res chain seq x y z
N LEU A 1 -16.92 7.48 38.89
CA LEU A 1 -16.65 8.91 38.58
C LEU A 1 -15.66 8.96 37.43
N TYR A 2 -16.07 9.46 36.26
CA TYR A 2 -15.18 9.62 35.12
C TYR A 2 -14.41 10.94 35.26
N VAL A 3 -13.08 10.88 35.20
CA VAL A 3 -12.23 12.07 35.26
C VAL A 3 -12.04 12.59 33.85
N HIS A 4 -12.60 13.77 33.56
CA HIS A 4 -12.41 14.45 32.28
C HIS A 4 -11.27 15.46 32.39
N ASN A 5 -10.23 15.32 31.57
CA ASN A 5 -9.19 16.33 31.42
C ASN A 5 -9.62 17.29 30.30
N ILE A 6 -9.81 18.56 30.64
CA ILE A 6 -10.22 19.61 29.69
C ILE A 6 -9.09 20.64 29.61
N LEU A 7 -8.67 20.98 28.39
CA LEU A 7 -7.62 21.95 28.14
C LEU A 7 -8.01 22.83 26.95
N SER A 8 -7.85 24.16 27.10
CA SER A 8 -8.04 25.09 25.98
C SER A 8 -6.97 24.84 24.91
N GLN A 9 -7.36 24.85 23.63
CA GLN A 9 -6.41 24.66 22.52
C GLN A 9 -5.30 25.72 22.51
N SER A 10 -5.61 26.95 22.94
CA SER A 10 -4.62 28.03 23.07
C SER A 10 -3.56 27.76 24.15
N ASP A 11 -3.83 26.87 25.10
CA ASP A 11 -2.92 26.47 26.18
C ASP A 11 -2.36 25.05 25.98
N ALA A 12 -2.59 24.44 24.81
CA ALA A 12 -2.15 23.10 24.48
C ALA A 12 -0.93 23.11 23.54
N LEU A 13 0.00 22.19 23.79
CA LEU A 13 1.01 21.73 22.84
C LEU A 13 0.67 20.30 22.46
N MET A 14 0.47 20.05 21.16
CA MET A 14 0.10 18.75 20.63
C MET A 14 1.27 18.15 19.86
N CYS A 15 1.59 16.90 20.17
CA CYS A 15 2.68 16.19 19.51
C CYS A 15 2.25 14.77 19.12
N ALA A 16 2.24 14.49 17.81
CA ALA A 16 2.01 13.16 17.27
C ALA A 16 3.32 12.36 17.34
N TYR A 17 3.31 11.21 18.03
CA TYR A 17 4.53 10.44 18.32
C TYR A 17 4.50 8.98 17.88
N LYS A 18 3.33 8.41 17.60
CA LYS A 18 3.18 7.00 17.21
C LYS A 18 1.94 6.76 16.34
N ILE A 19 2.05 5.87 15.36
CA ILE A 19 0.89 5.27 14.67
C ILE A 19 0.73 3.83 15.15
N ASP A 20 -0.50 3.45 15.52
CA ASP A 20 -0.88 2.08 15.85
C ASP A 20 -1.90 1.57 14.83
N THR A 21 -1.66 0.38 14.29
CA THR A 21 -2.68 -0.40 13.59
C THR A 21 -3.49 -1.17 14.62
N LYS A 22 -4.81 -1.10 14.56
CA LYS A 22 -5.70 -1.99 15.30
C LYS A 22 -6.63 -2.70 14.34
N GLU A 23 -6.73 -4.02 14.50
CA GLU A 23 -7.85 -4.78 13.95
C GLU A 23 -9.12 -4.26 14.62
N VAL A 24 -10.00 -3.66 13.82
CA VAL A 24 -11.32 -3.31 14.30
C VAL A 24 -12.15 -4.56 14.13
N ILE A 25 -12.59 -5.15 15.25
CA ILE A 25 -13.57 -6.23 15.21
C ILE A 25 -14.92 -5.59 14.88
N THR A 26 -15.16 -5.40 13.59
CA THR A 26 -16.47 -5.23 12.97
C THR A 26 -16.68 -6.42 12.05
N ASP A 27 -17.91 -6.70 11.61
CA ASP A 27 -18.22 -7.84 10.72
C ASP A 27 -17.39 -7.84 9.41
N THR A 28 -16.73 -6.73 9.10
CA THR A 28 -15.61 -6.62 8.14
C THR A 28 -14.28 -6.54 8.91
N LEU A 29 -13.36 -7.46 8.64
CA LEU A 29 -11.96 -7.44 9.09
C LEU A 29 -11.24 -6.23 8.49
N ASP A 30 -11.46 -5.04 9.05
CA ASP A 30 -10.79 -3.81 8.65
C ASP A 30 -9.71 -3.44 9.67
N SER A 31 -8.46 -3.39 9.22
CA SER A 31 -7.37 -2.81 10.00
C SER A 31 -7.43 -1.29 9.91
N ALA A 32 -7.64 -0.60 11.04
CA ALA A 32 -7.62 0.86 11.11
C ALA A 32 -6.33 1.37 11.74
N GLU A 33 -5.68 2.32 11.08
CA GLU A 33 -4.50 3.03 11.61
C GLU A 33 -4.94 4.25 12.42
N PHE A 34 -4.33 4.44 13.58
CA PHE A 34 -4.58 5.58 14.44
C PHE A 34 -3.28 6.26 14.84
N VAL A 35 -3.28 7.59 14.83
CA VAL A 35 -2.18 8.39 15.36
C VAL A 35 -2.44 8.74 16.82
N ASN A 36 -1.43 8.51 17.66
CA ASN A 36 -1.40 8.89 19.06
C ASN A 36 -0.75 10.28 19.18
N ILE A 37 -1.48 11.18 19.83
CA ILE A 37 -1.07 12.57 20.03
C ILE A 37 -1.04 12.83 21.53
N VAL A 38 0.13 13.23 22.04
CA VAL A 38 0.24 13.71 23.42
C VAL A 38 -0.15 15.18 23.46
N VAL A 39 -1.03 15.53 24.39
CA VAL A 39 -1.47 16.88 24.68
C VAL A 39 -0.79 17.33 25.97
N LYS A 40 0.15 18.26 25.86
CA LYS A 40 0.88 18.85 26.98
C LYS A 40 0.33 20.26 27.25
N PRO A 41 -0.06 20.59 28.49
CA PRO A 41 -0.48 21.94 28.81
C PRO A 41 0.74 22.85 28.97
N LEU A 42 0.61 24.09 28.50
CA LEU A 42 1.62 25.13 28.73
C LEU A 42 1.72 25.53 30.21
N ARG A 43 0.61 25.40 30.94
CA ARG A 43 0.49 25.75 32.35
C ARG A 43 0.18 24.48 33.14
N ALA A 44 0.86 24.24 34.26
CA ALA A 44 0.79 23.00 35.04
C ALA A 44 -0.55 22.74 35.78
N ARG A 45 -1.68 23.25 35.27
CA ARG A 45 -3.02 23.10 35.88
C ARG A 45 -3.72 21.79 35.51
N VAL A 46 -3.31 21.17 34.41
CA VAL A 46 -3.89 19.93 33.89
C VAL A 46 -2.76 18.91 33.71
N ARG A 47 -3.04 17.62 33.90
CA ARG A 47 -2.05 16.57 33.60
C ARG A 47 -1.98 16.36 32.08
N PRO A 48 -0.79 16.11 31.50
CA PRO A 48 -0.70 15.68 30.11
C PRO A 48 -1.53 14.42 29.87
N PHE A 49 -2.16 14.35 28.70
CA PHE A 49 -2.99 13.20 28.31
C PHE A 49 -2.78 12.86 26.84
N ASN A 50 -3.19 11.66 26.44
CA ASN A 50 -3.12 11.20 25.06
C ASN A 50 -4.51 11.26 24.42
N ILE A 51 -4.56 11.73 23.18
CA ILE A 51 -5.70 11.51 22.29
C ILE A 51 -5.28 10.58 21.16
N ARG A 52 -6.23 9.80 20.67
CA ARG A 52 -6.05 8.88 19.56
C ARG A 52 -7.08 9.21 18.49
N ILE A 53 -6.64 9.39 17.25
CA ILE A 53 -7.51 9.71 16.12
C ILE A 53 -7.14 8.82 14.93
N SER A 54 -8.12 8.41 14.13
CA SER A 54 -7.84 7.68 12.89
C SER A 54 -6.96 8.54 11.97
N THR A 55 -5.99 7.92 11.29
CA THR A 55 -5.12 8.64 10.35
C THR A 55 -5.91 9.26 9.19
N ALA A 56 -7.13 8.80 8.91
CA ALA A 56 -8.01 9.39 7.91
C ALA A 56 -8.44 10.82 8.25
N PHE A 57 -8.54 11.17 9.54
CA PHE A 57 -9.05 12.47 10.01
C PHE A 57 -7.96 13.40 10.55
N ILE A 58 -6.68 13.01 10.46
CA ILE A 58 -5.59 13.85 10.99
C ILE A 58 -5.47 15.19 10.27
N ARG A 59 -5.77 15.22 8.97
CA ARG A 59 -5.80 16.45 8.17
C ARG A 59 -6.88 17.39 8.70
N ASP A 60 -8.11 16.88 8.84
CA ASP A 60 -9.25 17.66 9.35
C ASP A 60 -8.98 18.19 10.76
N LEU A 61 -8.36 17.38 11.63
CA LEU A 61 -7.95 17.83 12.95
C LEU A 61 -6.92 18.96 12.86
N LYS A 62 -5.89 18.80 12.02
CA LYS A 62 -4.83 19.79 11.82
C LYS A 62 -5.40 21.13 11.32
N ASP A 63 -6.42 21.09 10.47
CA ASP A 63 -7.05 22.28 9.90
C ASP A 63 -7.99 23.00 10.91
N ARG A 64 -8.50 22.28 11.91
CA ARG A 64 -9.42 22.81 12.93
C ARG A 64 -8.74 23.28 14.21
N VAL A 65 -7.51 22.86 14.47
CA VAL A 65 -6.80 23.24 15.70
C VAL A 65 -6.13 24.60 15.55
N GLN A 66 -6.22 25.42 16.60
CA GLN A 66 -5.59 26.76 16.60
C GLN A 66 -4.06 26.71 16.57
N ARG A 67 -3.46 25.63 17.07
CA ARG A 67 -2.01 25.45 17.15
C ARG A 67 -1.56 24.23 16.36
N PRO A 68 -0.42 24.31 15.66
CA PRO A 68 0.06 23.21 14.85
C PRO A 68 0.35 21.99 15.73
N ILE A 69 -0.01 20.81 15.21
CA ILE A 69 0.38 19.54 15.79
C ILE A 69 1.80 19.25 15.31
N VAL A 70 2.74 19.12 16.25
CA VAL A 70 4.13 18.73 15.96
C VAL A 70 4.15 17.24 15.65
N VAL A 71 4.60 16.86 14.47
CA VAL A 71 4.71 15.45 14.07
C VAL A 71 6.16 15.01 14.28
N LEU A 72 6.40 14.01 15.10
CA LEU A 72 7.74 13.45 15.28
C LEU A 72 8.18 12.67 14.04
N PRO A 73 9.50 12.59 13.74
CA PRO A 73 10.01 11.83 12.60
C PRO A 73 9.65 10.35 12.60
N THR A 74 9.34 9.78 13.77
CA THR A 74 8.88 8.40 13.96
C THR A 74 7.45 8.16 13.45
N VAL A 75 6.71 9.23 13.12
CA VAL A 75 5.34 9.16 12.63
C VAL A 75 5.34 9.34 11.11
N GLN A 76 5.22 8.24 10.39
CA GLN A 76 5.08 8.23 8.93
C GLN A 76 3.65 7.90 8.55
N PHE A 77 2.96 8.86 7.94
CA PHE A 77 1.62 8.64 7.39
C PHE A 77 1.76 7.99 6.02
N ARG A 78 1.43 6.70 5.92
CA ARG A 78 1.46 6.00 4.64
C ARG A 78 0.37 6.50 3.70
N SER A 79 0.72 6.73 2.44
CA SER A 79 -0.27 7.07 1.42
C SER A 79 -1.16 5.86 1.11
N LEU A 80 -2.35 6.10 0.57
CA LEU A 80 -3.23 5.01 0.15
C LEU A 80 -2.54 4.15 -0.93
N THR A 81 -1.82 4.80 -1.84
CA THR A 81 -1.00 4.14 -2.85
C THR A 81 0.05 3.23 -2.23
N GLU A 82 0.79 3.67 -1.21
CA GLU A 82 1.78 2.83 -0.52
C GLU A 82 1.13 1.58 0.09
N ARG A 83 0.01 1.74 0.80
CA ARG A 83 -0.73 0.60 1.37
C ARG A 83 -1.24 -0.34 0.28
N PHE A 84 -1.75 0.19 -0.82
CA PHE A 84 -2.17 -0.62 -1.95
C PHE A 84 -1.01 -1.39 -2.57
N VAL A 85 0.16 -0.76 -2.75
CA VAL A 85 1.35 -1.38 -3.32
C VAL A 85 1.80 -2.57 -2.47
N GLU A 86 1.76 -2.47 -1.15
CA GLU A 86 2.07 -3.59 -0.24
C GLU A 86 1.13 -4.77 -0.46
N VAL A 87 -0.20 -4.55 -0.37
CA VAL A 87 -1.18 -5.65 -0.54
C VAL A 87 -1.14 -6.20 -1.96
N PHE A 88 -0.91 -5.36 -2.97
CA PHE A 88 -0.74 -5.80 -4.35
C PHE A 88 0.47 -6.75 -4.49
N LYS A 89 1.61 -6.42 -3.88
CA LYS A 89 2.80 -7.30 -3.89
C LYS A 89 2.50 -8.66 -3.25
N GLU A 90 1.75 -8.68 -2.15
CA GLU A 90 1.32 -9.92 -1.48
C GLU A 90 0.41 -10.76 -2.38
N GLN A 91 -0.57 -10.15 -3.04
CA GLN A 91 -1.46 -10.85 -3.97
C GLN A 91 -0.70 -11.39 -5.20
N VAL A 92 0.24 -10.62 -5.74
CA VAL A 92 1.08 -11.06 -6.86
C VAL A 92 2.01 -12.21 -6.46
N ALA A 93 2.47 -12.26 -5.21
CA ALA A 93 3.29 -13.36 -4.70
C ALA A 93 2.55 -14.70 -4.65
N LEU A 94 1.22 -14.70 -4.68
CA LEU A 94 0.39 -15.91 -4.76
C LEU A 94 0.23 -16.43 -6.20
N ASN A 95 0.58 -15.63 -7.21
CA ASN A 95 0.46 -16.02 -8.60
C ASN A 95 1.65 -16.91 -9.03
N PRO A 96 1.49 -17.73 -10.09
CA PRO A 96 2.61 -18.47 -10.65
C PRO A 96 3.75 -17.54 -11.07
N SER A 97 4.99 -17.97 -10.81
CA SER A 97 6.17 -17.34 -11.40
C SER A 97 6.35 -17.83 -12.83
N VAL A 98 6.96 -17.00 -13.68
CA VAL A 98 7.19 -17.34 -15.08
C VAL A 98 8.67 -17.22 -15.44
N THR A 99 9.18 -18.23 -16.13
CA THR A 99 10.50 -18.18 -16.75
C THR A 99 10.42 -17.35 -18.02
N GLU A 100 11.26 -16.32 -18.14
CA GLU A 100 11.47 -15.64 -19.41
C GLU A 100 12.90 -15.88 -19.89
N ILE A 101 13.04 -16.50 -21.06
CA ILE A 101 14.33 -16.70 -21.71
C ILE A 101 14.76 -15.31 -22.22
N ALA A 102 15.83 -14.81 -21.61
CA ALA A 102 16.38 -13.46 -21.73
C ALA A 102 16.18 -12.77 -23.08
N ALA A 103 15.57 -11.59 -23.07
CA ALA A 103 15.96 -10.55 -24.01
C ALA A 103 17.35 -10.06 -23.59
N GLY A 104 18.37 -10.58 -24.29
CA GLY A 104 19.79 -10.20 -24.34
C GLY A 104 20.37 -9.35 -23.22
N ASP A 105 21.27 -9.95 -22.44
CA ASP A 105 22.53 -9.47 -21.81
C ASP A 105 22.77 -7.96 -21.50
N GLY A 106 21.73 -7.16 -21.40
CA GLY A 106 21.75 -5.75 -21.04
C GLY A 106 20.68 -5.52 -20.00
N GLY A 107 21.10 -5.40 -18.73
CA GLY A 107 20.24 -5.19 -17.57
C GLY A 107 19.50 -3.86 -17.63
N ASP A 108 18.46 -3.78 -18.44
CA ASP A 108 17.53 -2.65 -18.47
C ASP A 108 16.92 -2.50 -17.07
N ASN A 109 16.95 -1.27 -16.54
CA ASN A 109 16.20 -0.93 -15.34
C ASN A 109 14.72 -0.79 -15.69
N CYS A 110 13.87 -0.93 -14.68
CA CYS A 110 12.44 -0.68 -14.75
C CYS A 110 12.19 0.70 -15.38
N LEU A 111 11.32 0.72 -16.39
CA LEU A 111 11.06 1.89 -17.23
C LEU A 111 10.59 3.11 -16.44
N ALA A 112 9.92 2.90 -15.30
CA ALA A 112 9.40 3.98 -14.47
C ALA A 112 10.41 4.53 -13.45
N CYS A 113 10.93 3.69 -12.55
CA CYS A 113 11.85 4.18 -11.51
C CYS A 113 13.30 4.29 -11.95
N LEU A 114 13.71 3.59 -13.01
CA LEU A 114 15.10 3.48 -13.48
C LEU A 114 16.11 3.00 -12.41
N GLN A 115 15.61 2.43 -11.30
CA GLN A 115 16.42 1.98 -10.16
C GLN A 115 16.41 0.47 -9.99
N ALA A 116 15.23 -0.15 -9.96
CA ALA A 116 15.08 -1.59 -9.85
C ALA A 116 15.13 -2.25 -11.24
N ARG A 117 15.47 -3.54 -11.31
CA ARG A 117 15.27 -4.32 -12.54
C ARG A 117 13.80 -4.70 -12.72
N PRO A 118 13.31 -4.88 -13.95
CA PRO A 118 12.02 -5.50 -14.20
C PRO A 118 11.97 -6.89 -13.56
N ASP A 119 10.94 -7.14 -12.76
CA ASP A 119 10.76 -8.41 -12.03
C ASP A 119 9.35 -8.99 -12.20
N VAL A 120 8.50 -8.38 -13.03
CA VAL A 120 7.14 -8.86 -13.32
C VAL A 120 6.81 -8.88 -14.81
N LYS A 121 5.96 -9.83 -15.18
CA LYS A 121 5.34 -9.97 -16.51
C LYS A 121 3.82 -10.05 -16.39
N LEU A 122 3.12 -9.49 -17.37
CA LEU A 122 1.69 -9.70 -17.54
C LEU A 122 1.43 -10.97 -18.33
N VAL A 123 0.79 -11.97 -17.71
CA VAL A 123 0.39 -13.25 -18.30
C VAL A 123 -1.06 -13.52 -17.94
N LYS A 124 -1.89 -13.85 -18.93
CA LYS A 124 -3.33 -14.02 -18.69
C LYS A 124 -3.60 -15.27 -17.84
N TYR A 125 -3.97 -15.04 -16.59
CA TYR A 125 -4.44 -16.06 -15.63
C TYR A 125 -5.81 -15.72 -15.04
N CYS A 126 -6.35 -14.53 -15.33
CA CYS A 126 -7.72 -14.18 -14.97
C CYS A 126 -8.71 -15.12 -15.68
N LEU A 127 -9.62 -15.68 -14.88
CA LEU A 127 -10.69 -16.59 -15.32
C LEU A 127 -11.85 -15.85 -16.02
N ASP A 128 -11.88 -14.51 -15.96
CA ASP A 128 -12.95 -13.67 -16.51
C ASP A 128 -14.34 -14.09 -16.07
N VAL A 129 -14.50 -14.36 -14.77
CA VAL A 129 -15.79 -14.63 -14.14
C VAL A 129 -16.08 -13.59 -13.08
N ASP A 130 -17.36 -13.31 -12.89
CA ASP A 130 -17.84 -12.48 -11.80
C ASP A 130 -17.60 -13.17 -10.44
N ALA A 131 -17.11 -12.42 -9.46
CA ALA A 131 -16.67 -12.98 -8.18
C ALA A 131 -17.84 -13.47 -7.31
N VAL A 132 -19.07 -12.98 -7.53
CA VAL A 132 -20.25 -13.30 -6.72
C VAL A 132 -21.06 -14.41 -7.35
N THR A 133 -21.30 -14.32 -8.65
CA THR A 133 -22.19 -15.21 -9.40
C THR A 133 -21.43 -16.34 -10.10
N GLY A 134 -20.12 -16.21 -10.30
CA GLY A 134 -19.31 -17.15 -11.09
C GLY A 134 -19.63 -17.14 -12.58
N ALA A 135 -20.49 -16.24 -13.04
CA ALA A 135 -20.87 -16.13 -14.44
C ALA A 135 -19.72 -15.54 -15.27
N PRO A 136 -19.56 -15.95 -16.55
CA PRO A 136 -18.60 -15.32 -17.45
C PRO A 136 -18.85 -13.82 -17.59
N LEU A 137 -17.79 -13.03 -17.53
CA LEU A 137 -17.82 -11.60 -17.77
C LEU A 137 -18.08 -11.30 -19.25
N PRO A 138 -18.68 -10.14 -19.59
CA PRO A 138 -18.76 -9.69 -20.97
C PRO A 138 -17.36 -9.44 -21.53
N ALA A 139 -17.17 -9.66 -22.84
CA ALA A 139 -15.87 -9.55 -23.49
C ALA A 139 -15.15 -8.21 -23.28
N SER A 140 -15.90 -7.11 -23.13
CA SER A 140 -15.39 -5.77 -22.82
C SER A 140 -14.71 -5.66 -21.47
N GLU A 141 -15.05 -6.55 -20.53
CA GLU A 141 -14.51 -6.58 -19.17
C GLU A 141 -13.50 -7.70 -18.99
N CYS A 142 -13.31 -8.58 -19.98
CA CYS A 142 -12.34 -9.67 -19.91
C CYS A 142 -10.89 -9.16 -20.00
N CYS A 143 -10.02 -9.74 -19.17
CA CYS A 143 -8.58 -9.49 -19.29
C CYS A 143 -8.06 -10.04 -20.61
N GLN A 144 -7.18 -9.28 -21.25
CA GLN A 144 -6.64 -9.54 -22.57
C GLN A 144 -5.19 -10.04 -22.46
N PRO A 145 -4.74 -10.94 -23.35
CA PRO A 145 -3.35 -11.38 -23.38
C PRO A 145 -2.40 -10.20 -23.67
N CYS A 146 -1.26 -10.16 -22.98
CA CYS A 146 -0.22 -9.15 -23.15
C CYS A 146 1.05 -9.80 -23.72
N ALA A 147 1.55 -9.29 -24.84
CA ALA A 147 2.78 -9.77 -25.49
C ALA A 147 3.98 -8.84 -25.29
N CYS A 148 3.89 -7.88 -24.36
CA CYS A 148 5.00 -6.97 -24.07
C CYS A 148 6.13 -7.70 -23.32
N ARG A 149 7.37 -7.28 -23.58
CA ARG A 149 8.53 -7.68 -22.77
C ARG A 149 8.39 -7.16 -21.32
N PRO A 150 8.95 -7.82 -20.30
CA PRO A 150 9.04 -7.29 -18.95
C PRO A 150 9.83 -5.99 -18.94
N LEU A 151 9.20 -4.92 -18.46
CA LEU A 151 9.79 -3.57 -18.42
C LEU A 151 9.60 -2.89 -17.07
N TRP A 152 8.87 -3.51 -16.16
CA TRP A 152 8.42 -2.89 -14.93
C TRP A 152 8.82 -3.74 -13.74
N CYS A 153 9.21 -3.09 -12.64
CA CYS A 153 9.20 -3.75 -11.34
C CYS A 153 7.77 -3.78 -10.78
N VAL A 154 7.50 -4.71 -9.85
CA VAL A 154 6.19 -4.90 -9.23
C VAL A 154 5.68 -3.62 -8.57
N GLU A 155 6.56 -2.84 -7.96
CA GLU A 155 6.22 -1.60 -7.25
C GLU A 155 5.72 -0.51 -8.20
N CYS A 156 6.41 -0.30 -9.31
CA CYS A 156 6.00 0.67 -10.31
C CYS A 156 4.73 0.23 -11.03
N LEU A 157 4.57 -1.07 -11.30
CA LEU A 157 3.34 -1.59 -11.90
C LEU A 157 2.15 -1.47 -10.94
N ALA A 158 2.34 -1.73 -9.65
CA ALA A 158 1.32 -1.54 -8.62
C ALA A 158 0.93 -0.07 -8.47
N THR A 159 1.91 0.84 -8.51
CA THR A 159 1.68 2.29 -8.48
C THR A 159 0.89 2.75 -9.70
N TRP A 160 1.23 2.23 -10.89
CA TRP A 160 0.45 2.46 -12.09
C TRP A 160 -0.99 1.97 -11.93
N PHE A 161 -1.17 0.75 -11.42
CA PHE A 161 -2.47 0.17 -11.19
C PHE A 161 -3.32 1.07 -10.28
N ALA A 162 -2.78 1.48 -9.14
CA ALA A 162 -3.40 2.41 -8.19
C ALA A 162 -3.80 3.74 -8.86
N SER A 163 -2.92 4.30 -9.69
CA SER A 163 -3.16 5.60 -10.35
C SER A 163 -4.38 5.59 -11.29
N ARG A 164 -4.82 4.41 -11.71
CA ARG A 164 -5.98 4.22 -12.61
C ARG A 164 -7.29 3.94 -11.87
N GLN A 165 -7.25 3.85 -10.54
CA GLN A 165 -8.43 3.59 -9.73
C GLN A 165 -9.06 4.88 -9.20
N GLN A 166 -10.35 4.81 -8.90
CA GLN A 166 -11.08 5.94 -8.31
C GLN A 166 -10.88 5.97 -6.80
N HIS A 167 -10.57 7.16 -6.26
CA HIS A 167 -10.21 7.35 -4.86
C HIS A 167 -11.28 6.95 -3.84
N TYR A 168 -12.55 6.80 -4.22
CA TYR A 168 -13.63 6.42 -3.30
C TYR A 168 -13.90 4.90 -3.28
N GLU A 169 -13.36 4.13 -4.21
CA GLU A 169 -13.59 2.66 -4.33
C GLU A 169 -12.47 1.82 -3.68
N ARG A 170 -11.81 2.40 -2.67
CA ARG A 170 -10.52 1.98 -2.09
C ARG A 170 -10.50 0.50 -1.68
N ASP A 171 -11.62 0.02 -1.14
CA ASP A 171 -11.77 -1.33 -0.61
C ASP A 171 -11.92 -2.39 -1.71
N SER A 172 -12.12 -1.97 -2.96
CA SER A 172 -12.32 -2.84 -4.11
C SER A 172 -11.18 -2.79 -5.13
N TRP A 173 -10.13 -1.98 -4.91
CA TRP A 173 -9.08 -1.76 -5.91
C TRP A 173 -8.43 -3.06 -6.41
N LEU A 174 -8.19 -4.04 -5.53
CA LEU A 174 -7.62 -5.35 -5.93
C LEU A 174 -8.51 -6.16 -6.87
N SER A 175 -9.84 -5.96 -6.79
CA SER A 175 -10.82 -6.63 -7.64
C SER A 175 -11.03 -5.90 -8.97
N LYS A 176 -10.48 -4.70 -9.14
CA LYS A 176 -10.59 -3.92 -10.39
C LYS A 176 -9.61 -4.42 -11.45
N LYS A 177 -9.73 -3.82 -12.64
CA LYS A 177 -8.86 -4.06 -13.78
C LYS A 177 -8.23 -2.75 -14.23
N THR A 178 -7.11 -2.82 -14.92
CA THR A 178 -6.46 -1.66 -15.53
C THR A 178 -5.80 -2.04 -16.85
N THR A 179 -5.25 -1.08 -17.56
CA THR A 179 -4.61 -1.29 -18.86
C THR A 179 -3.10 -1.33 -18.75
N CYS A 180 -2.46 -2.25 -19.49
CA CYS A 180 -1.01 -2.31 -19.61
C CYS A 180 -0.46 -0.94 -20.04
N PRO A 181 0.55 -0.38 -19.36
CA PRO A 181 1.14 0.91 -19.73
C PRO A 181 1.65 0.97 -21.18
N MET A 182 2.00 -0.19 -21.76
CA MET A 182 2.63 -0.30 -23.07
C MET A 182 1.63 -0.56 -24.19
N CYS A 183 0.87 -1.65 -24.10
CA CYS A 183 -0.04 -2.09 -25.18
C CYS A 183 -1.53 -1.86 -24.88
N ARG A 184 -1.87 -1.34 -23.71
CA ARG A 184 -3.23 -1.12 -23.22
C ARG A 184 -4.11 -2.37 -23.07
N ALA A 185 -3.55 -3.57 -23.16
CA ALA A 185 -4.27 -4.80 -22.81
C ALA A 185 -4.83 -4.71 -21.39
N LEU A 186 -6.11 -5.04 -21.22
CA LEU A 186 -6.78 -5.04 -19.92
C LEU A 186 -6.24 -6.19 -19.07
N PHE A 187 -5.90 -5.94 -17.81
CA PHE A 187 -5.38 -6.95 -16.89
C PHE A 187 -5.86 -6.68 -15.45
N CYS A 188 -5.87 -7.73 -14.63
CA CYS A 188 -6.11 -7.64 -13.18
C CYS A 188 -4.91 -8.15 -12.38
N VAL A 189 -4.97 -8.08 -11.05
CA VAL A 189 -3.87 -8.53 -10.17
C VAL A 189 -3.45 -9.99 -10.42
N ARG A 190 -4.38 -10.87 -10.82
CA ARG A 190 -4.09 -12.28 -11.14
C ARG A 190 -3.24 -12.46 -12.39
N ASP A 191 -3.25 -11.49 -13.29
CA ASP A 191 -2.47 -11.56 -14.53
C ASP A 191 -1.02 -11.10 -14.34
N VAL A 192 -0.63 -10.70 -13.13
CA VAL A 192 0.73 -10.22 -12.84
C VAL A 192 1.55 -11.35 -12.23
N CYS A 193 2.65 -11.72 -12.87
CA CYS A 193 3.50 -12.82 -12.44
C CYS A 193 4.92 -12.33 -12.20
N TYR A 194 5.55 -12.80 -11.11
CA TYR A 194 6.99 -12.59 -10.91
C TYR A 194 7.82 -13.39 -11.91
N LEU A 195 8.99 -12.85 -12.26
CA LEU A 195 10.00 -13.56 -13.03
C LEU A 195 10.81 -14.47 -12.10
N GLU A 196 11.05 -15.72 -12.51
CA GLU A 196 11.80 -16.70 -11.71
C GLU A 196 13.25 -16.29 -11.43
N ASN A 197 13.86 -15.47 -12.30
CA ASN A 197 15.23 -14.97 -12.17
C ASN A 197 15.35 -13.69 -11.33
N ARG A 198 14.37 -13.36 -10.48
CA ARG A 198 14.54 -12.31 -9.47
C ARG A 198 15.73 -12.72 -8.59
N THR A 199 16.90 -12.13 -8.85
CA THR A 199 18.10 -12.39 -8.04
C THR A 199 17.71 -12.26 -6.58
N ARG A 200 17.91 -13.37 -5.86
CA ARG A 200 17.51 -13.61 -4.49
C ARG A 200 18.37 -12.74 -3.55
N THR A 201 18.25 -11.41 -3.62
CA THR A 201 19.10 -10.49 -2.88
C THR A 201 18.40 -9.78 -1.72
N ASP A 202 17.07 -9.89 -1.60
CA ASP A 202 16.31 -9.26 -0.49
C ASP A 202 15.68 -10.27 0.50
N ALA A 203 16.01 -11.56 0.36
CA ALA A 203 15.68 -12.54 1.40
C ALA A 203 16.85 -12.57 2.40
N GLU A 204 16.69 -11.85 3.51
CA GLU A 204 17.56 -11.93 4.70
C GLU A 204 17.99 -13.37 4.98
N ALA A 205 19.29 -13.63 4.84
CA ALA A 205 19.94 -14.78 5.46
C ALA A 205 20.59 -14.28 6.75
N PRO A 206 20.24 -14.82 7.93
CA PRO A 206 21.02 -14.59 9.13
C PRO A 206 22.37 -15.29 8.95
N SER A 207 23.44 -14.48 8.99
CA SER A 207 24.82 -14.92 9.04
C SER A 207 25.07 -15.74 10.31
N LEU A 208 25.04 -17.07 10.18
CA LEU A 208 25.64 -17.96 11.17
C LEU A 208 27.16 -17.83 11.06
N GLN A 209 27.74 -17.06 11.98
CA GLN A 209 29.16 -17.11 12.28
C GLN A 209 29.45 -18.46 12.96
N GLN A 210 30.17 -19.34 12.26
CA GLN A 210 30.90 -20.44 12.88
C GLN A 210 32.27 -19.88 13.29
N GLU A 211 32.43 -19.60 14.59
CA GLU A 211 33.75 -19.48 15.22
C GLU A 211 34.35 -20.87 15.37
N SER A 212 35.60 -21.01 14.93
CA SER A 212 36.48 -22.16 15.15
C SER A 212 37.57 -21.77 16.13
#